data_AF-A0A5A5S2C8-F1
#
_entry.id   AF-A0A5A5S2C8-F1
#
_cell.length_a   1.000
_cell.length_b   1.000
_cell.length_c   1.000
_cell.angle_alpha   90.00
_cell.angle_beta   90.00
_cell.angle_gamma   90.00
#
_symmetry.space_group_name_H-M   'P 1'
#
loop_
_entity.id
_entity.type
_entity.pdbx_description
1 polymer ?
#
loop_
_entity_poly.entity_id
_entity_poly.type
_entity_poly.pdbx_seq_one_letter_code
_entity_poly.pdbx_strand_id
1 'polypeptide(L)'
;MKQLSLFVTVGDDRREKATQMSEDFLLAWKERIADYQQQVREGKTAIEQPTLFDLPQTTWHTADEIDPFSLPPHPSDFYRRPDIEPPDDSNQGCLYFQIDHVSNIVLYVGETKLSARRRWLGSHDCKNYVLSYIELHRRYDLDVAVNASFWYHVPPQKKILQQWERELIYKWRPPFNKEMWEFYGQPFAKL
;
A
#
# COMPACT_ATOMS: atom_id res chain seq x y z
N MET A 1 52.46 12.17 -32.69
CA MET A 1 52.32 11.60 -31.33
C MET A 1 50.91 11.93 -30.84
N LYS A 2 50.04 10.92 -30.69
CA LYS A 2 48.70 11.06 -30.07
C LYS A 2 48.79 10.49 -28.66
N GLN A 3 48.52 11.30 -27.65
CA GLN A 3 48.53 10.88 -26.25
C GLN A 3 47.20 10.23 -25.92
N LEU A 4 47.24 8.93 -25.59
CA LEU A 4 46.14 8.17 -25.00
C LEU A 4 45.99 8.59 -23.54
N SER A 5 44.79 9.03 -23.13
CA SER A 5 44.40 9.01 -21.71
C SER A 5 43.64 7.73 -21.42
N LEU A 6 44.32 6.78 -20.79
CA LEU A 6 43.69 5.72 -19.99
C LEU A 6 43.30 6.34 -18.65
N PHE A 7 42.02 6.67 -18.47
CA PHE A 7 41.45 6.71 -17.13
C PHE A 7 40.41 5.60 -17.06
N VAL A 8 40.83 4.50 -16.44
CA VAL A 8 39.96 3.45 -15.94
C VAL A 8 39.18 4.06 -14.79
N THR A 9 37.93 4.46 -15.03
CA THR A 9 36.98 4.84 -13.99
C THR A 9 36.47 3.59 -13.29
N VAL A 10 37.29 3.02 -12.39
CA VAL A 10 36.83 2.05 -11.40
C VAL A 10 36.32 2.86 -10.22
N GLY A 11 35.05 3.26 -10.28
CA GLY A 11 34.49 4.10 -9.23
C GLY A 11 33.09 4.61 -9.50
N ASP A 12 32.16 3.74 -9.93
CA ASP A 12 30.73 4.09 -9.86
C ASP A 12 29.79 2.90 -9.58
N ASP A 13 30.18 1.66 -9.93
CA ASP A 13 29.38 0.45 -9.67
C ASP A 13 28.94 0.24 -8.21
N ARG A 14 29.70 0.77 -7.23
CA ARG A 14 29.34 0.65 -5.80
C ARG A 14 28.32 1.70 -5.34
N ARG A 15 28.21 2.84 -6.02
CA ARG A 15 27.19 3.86 -5.72
C ARG A 15 25.86 3.53 -6.40
N GLU A 16 25.88 2.99 -7.61
CA GLU A 16 24.66 2.50 -8.27
C GLU A 16 24.02 1.30 -7.56
N LYS A 17 24.81 0.42 -6.92
CA LYS A 17 24.29 -0.69 -6.12
C LYS A 17 23.62 -0.27 -4.80
N ALA A 18 23.86 0.95 -4.32
CA ALA A 18 23.35 1.41 -3.03
C ALA A 18 21.86 1.87 -3.09
N THR A 19 21.21 1.81 -4.25
CA THR A 19 19.80 2.22 -4.43
C THR A 19 18.88 1.08 -4.87
N GLN A 20 19.39 -0.16 -4.94
CA GLN A 20 18.61 -1.33 -5.30
C GLN A 20 18.24 -2.09 -4.03
N MET A 21 16.95 -2.26 -3.79
CA MET A 21 16.40 -3.06 -2.70
C MET A 21 16.89 -4.52 -2.81
N SER A 22 17.99 -4.85 -2.13
CA SER A 22 18.56 -6.21 -2.13
C SER A 22 17.62 -7.21 -1.47
N GLU A 23 17.87 -8.51 -1.66
CA GLU A 23 17.08 -9.58 -1.05
C GLU A 23 17.06 -9.47 0.49
N ASP A 24 18.23 -9.42 1.12
CA ASP A 24 18.36 -9.28 2.58
C ASP A 24 17.66 -8.02 3.11
N PHE A 25 17.78 -6.90 2.38
CA PHE A 25 17.13 -5.66 2.77
C PHE A 25 15.61 -5.77 2.63
N LEU A 26 15.12 -6.37 1.54
CA LEU A 26 13.69 -6.62 1.32
C LEU A 26 13.09 -7.48 2.44
N LEU A 27 13.78 -8.55 2.84
CA LEU A 27 13.33 -9.43 3.93
C LEU A 27 13.26 -8.69 5.27
N ALA A 28 14.36 -8.04 5.68
CA ALA A 28 14.39 -7.27 6.92
C ALA A 28 13.38 -6.10 6.93
N TRP A 29 13.18 -5.48 5.76
CA TRP A 29 12.19 -4.42 5.58
C TRP A 29 10.76 -4.95 5.75
N LYS A 30 10.43 -6.10 5.17
CA LYS A 30 9.13 -6.77 5.33
C LYS A 30 8.89 -7.19 6.77
N GLU A 31 9.88 -7.80 7.42
CA GLU A 31 9.80 -8.25 8.82
C GLU A 31 9.41 -7.10 9.76
N ARG A 32 10.10 -5.95 9.65
CA ARG A 32 9.78 -4.76 10.45
C ARG A 32 8.35 -4.24 10.25
N ILE A 33 7.80 -4.35 9.04
CA ILE A 33 6.42 -3.96 8.75
C ILE A 33 5.44 -4.98 9.34
N ALA A 34 5.71 -6.27 9.13
CA ALA A 34 4.90 -7.37 9.66
C ALA A 34 4.81 -7.31 11.18
N ASP A 35 5.93 -7.09 11.88
CA ASP A 35 6.00 -6.95 13.34
C ASP A 35 5.09 -5.83 13.84
N TYR A 36 5.17 -4.65 13.21
CA TYR A 36 4.33 -3.53 13.59
C TYR A 36 2.84 -3.84 13.36
N GLN A 37 2.48 -4.35 12.18
CA GLN A 37 1.08 -4.65 11.85
C GLN A 37 0.52 -5.82 12.66
N GLN A 38 1.37 -6.74 13.11
CA GLN A 38 0.98 -7.76 14.08
C GLN A 38 0.62 -7.12 15.42
N GLN A 39 1.42 -6.20 15.94
CA GLN A 39 1.10 -5.51 17.18
C GLN A 39 -0.20 -4.70 17.06
N VAL A 40 -0.50 -4.12 15.88
CA VAL A 40 -1.78 -3.45 15.60
C VAL A 40 -2.95 -4.43 15.74
N ARG A 41 -2.86 -5.61 15.13
CA ARG A 41 -3.89 -6.66 15.24
C ARG A 41 -4.07 -7.18 16.67
N GLU A 42 -2.99 -7.22 17.44
CA GLU A 42 -3.00 -7.61 18.86
C GLU A 42 -3.50 -6.49 19.79
N GLY A 43 -3.86 -5.32 19.25
CA GLY A 43 -4.33 -4.16 20.03
C GLY A 43 -3.24 -3.48 20.87
N LYS A 44 -1.96 -3.78 20.59
CA LYS A 44 -0.81 -3.32 21.40
C LYS A 44 -0.30 -1.94 21.01
N THR A 45 -0.68 -1.41 19.85
CA THR A 45 -0.13 -0.17 19.31
C THR A 45 -1.00 1.06 19.52
N ALA A 46 -2.00 1.00 20.42
CA ALA A 46 -3.02 2.04 20.68
C ALA A 46 -2.59 3.43 20.20
N ILE A 47 -2.92 3.75 18.95
CA ILE A 47 -2.64 5.06 18.38
C ILE A 47 -3.81 5.91 18.83
N GLU A 48 -3.66 6.53 20.00
CA GLU A 48 -4.56 7.61 20.40
C GLU A 48 -4.34 8.76 19.42
N GLN A 49 -5.16 8.83 18.36
CA GLN A 49 -5.35 10.10 17.68
C GLN A 49 -6.12 11.02 18.62
N PRO A 50 -5.63 12.24 18.92
CA PRO A 50 -6.48 13.24 19.53
C PRO A 50 -7.58 13.57 18.52
N THR A 51 -8.83 13.21 18.84
CA THR A 51 -10.01 13.63 18.09
C THR A 51 -10.04 15.16 18.08
N LEU A 52 -9.61 15.77 16.98
CA LEU A 52 -9.55 17.23 16.89
C LEU A 52 -10.95 17.86 16.75
N PHE A 53 -11.97 17.06 16.41
CA PHE A 53 -13.39 17.43 16.40
C PHE A 53 -14.26 16.18 16.56
N ASP A 54 -15.17 16.17 17.54
CA ASP A 54 -16.27 15.19 17.58
C ASP A 54 -17.25 15.50 16.45
N LEU A 55 -17.12 14.78 15.35
CA LEU A 55 -18.08 14.86 14.25
C LEU A 55 -19.31 14.02 14.59
N PRO A 56 -20.53 14.48 14.27
CA PRO A 56 -21.72 13.65 14.38
C PRO A 56 -21.54 12.39 13.52
N GLN A 57 -21.84 11.22 14.09
CA GLN A 57 -21.77 9.93 13.39
C GLN A 57 -22.67 9.97 12.15
N THR A 58 -22.06 9.98 10.96
CA THR A 58 -22.79 9.90 9.68
C THR A 58 -22.88 8.47 9.15
N THR A 59 -22.25 7.51 9.83
CA THR A 59 -22.20 6.07 9.50
C THR A 59 -22.24 5.23 10.77
N TRP A 60 -22.75 4.00 10.68
CA TRP A 60 -22.76 3.03 11.78
C TRP A 60 -21.38 2.43 12.11
N HIS A 61 -20.38 2.69 11.26
CA HIS A 61 -19.02 2.18 11.39
C HIS A 61 -18.02 3.29 11.69
N THR A 62 -16.87 2.89 12.22
CA THR A 62 -15.67 3.71 12.36
C THR A 62 -14.51 3.11 11.55
N ALA A 63 -13.49 3.92 11.23
CA ALA A 63 -12.33 3.42 10.50
C ALA A 63 -11.58 2.32 11.28
N ASP A 64 -11.61 2.38 12.61
CA ASP A 64 -10.90 1.44 13.47
C ASP A 64 -11.45 0.00 13.39
N GLU A 65 -12.73 -0.16 13.08
CA GLU A 65 -13.38 -1.47 12.92
C GLU A 65 -12.93 -2.23 11.67
N ILE A 66 -12.31 -1.56 10.71
CA ILE A 66 -11.96 -2.16 9.42
C ILE A 66 -10.66 -2.96 9.56
N ASP A 67 -10.78 -4.28 9.53
CA ASP A 67 -9.67 -5.21 9.39
C ASP A 67 -9.48 -5.62 7.91
N PRO A 68 -8.41 -5.15 7.23
CA PRO A 68 -8.15 -5.47 5.82
C PRO A 68 -8.04 -6.98 5.54
N PHE A 69 -7.58 -7.77 6.52
CA PHE A 69 -7.39 -9.21 6.36
C PHE A 69 -8.69 -10.02 6.47
N SER A 70 -9.75 -9.41 7.01
CA SER A 70 -11.09 -10.00 7.06
C SER A 70 -11.88 -9.83 5.77
N LEU A 71 -11.42 -8.96 4.87
CA LEU A 71 -12.09 -8.62 3.63
C LEU A 71 -11.81 -9.66 2.53
N PRO A 72 -12.78 -9.91 1.62
CA PRO A 72 -12.56 -10.81 0.48
C PRO A 72 -11.37 -10.34 -0.38
N PRO A 73 -10.38 -11.21 -0.63
CA PRO A 73 -9.25 -10.88 -1.49
C PRO A 73 -9.67 -10.98 -2.96
N HIS A 74 -9.27 -9.99 -3.75
CA HIS A 74 -9.45 -9.97 -5.19
C HIS A 74 -8.10 -10.05 -5.92
N PRO A 75 -8.00 -10.85 -6.99
CA PRO A 75 -6.80 -10.92 -7.81
C PRO A 75 -6.53 -9.60 -8.54
N SER A 76 -5.30 -9.37 -8.98
CA SER A 76 -4.90 -8.12 -9.67
C SER A 76 -5.65 -7.85 -10.98
N ASP A 77 -6.33 -8.85 -11.55
CA ASP A 77 -7.16 -8.75 -12.75
C ASP A 77 -8.66 -8.54 -12.46
N PHE A 78 -9.06 -8.28 -11.20
CA PHE A 78 -10.45 -8.09 -10.78
C PHE A 78 -11.22 -7.09 -11.65
N TYR A 79 -10.56 -6.05 -12.16
CA TYR A 79 -11.15 -5.01 -13.00
C TYR A 79 -11.66 -5.52 -14.36
N ARG A 80 -11.29 -6.75 -14.75
CA ARG A 80 -11.77 -7.44 -15.96
C ARG A 80 -13.04 -8.26 -15.70
N ARG A 81 -13.44 -8.42 -14.45
CA ARG A 81 -14.56 -9.24 -14.01
C ARG A 81 -15.79 -8.34 -13.72
N PRO A 82 -16.89 -8.49 -14.45
CA PRO A 82 -18.07 -7.64 -14.30
C PRO A 82 -18.88 -7.92 -13.01
N ASP A 83 -18.67 -9.08 -12.37
CA ASP A 83 -19.37 -9.56 -11.16
C ASP A 83 -18.82 -8.98 -9.84
N ILE A 84 -17.70 -8.27 -9.87
CA ILE A 84 -17.04 -7.69 -8.68
C ILE A 84 -17.51 -6.24 -8.41
N GLU A 85 -18.30 -5.63 -9.31
CA GLU A 85 -18.83 -4.28 -9.07
C GLU A 85 -20.06 -4.31 -8.16
N PRO A 86 -20.22 -3.31 -7.27
CA PRO A 86 -21.48 -3.13 -6.55
C PRO A 86 -22.65 -3.08 -7.52
N PRO A 87 -23.80 -3.69 -7.18
CA PRO A 87 -24.94 -3.84 -8.09
C PRO A 87 -25.62 -2.52 -8.47
N ASP A 88 -25.27 -1.39 -7.83
CA ASP A 88 -25.77 -0.07 -8.19
C ASP A 88 -24.64 0.87 -8.65
N ASP A 89 -24.94 1.63 -9.70
CA ASP A 89 -24.07 2.66 -10.28
C ASP A 89 -24.09 3.94 -9.42
N SER A 90 -24.52 3.86 -8.14
CA SER A 90 -24.74 5.01 -7.26
C SER A 90 -23.43 5.58 -6.70
N ASN A 91 -22.35 5.60 -7.49
CA ASN A 91 -21.13 6.34 -7.19
C ASN A 91 -20.63 6.17 -5.74
N GLN A 92 -20.75 4.95 -5.21
CA GLN A 92 -20.30 4.64 -3.87
C GLN A 92 -18.80 4.46 -3.94
N GLY A 93 -18.08 5.44 -3.41
CA GLY A 93 -16.65 5.31 -3.21
C GLY A 93 -16.31 4.06 -2.40
N CYS A 94 -15.04 3.71 -2.33
CA CYS A 94 -14.59 2.64 -1.46
C CYS A 94 -13.23 2.99 -0.85
N LEU A 95 -12.95 2.35 0.28
CA LEU A 95 -11.58 2.17 0.72
C LEU A 95 -11.04 0.90 0.06
N TYR A 96 -9.80 0.93 -0.40
CA TYR A 96 -9.14 -0.21 -0.98
C TYR A 96 -7.77 -0.44 -0.35
N PHE A 97 -7.42 -1.71 -0.26
CA PHE A 97 -6.20 -2.19 0.38
C PHE A 97 -5.41 -3.01 -0.62
N GLN A 98 -4.09 -2.89 -0.60
CA GLN A 98 -3.19 -3.87 -1.22
C GLN A 98 -2.55 -4.68 -0.11
N ILE A 99 -2.64 -5.99 -0.18
CA ILE A 99 -2.20 -6.89 0.90
C ILE A 99 -1.30 -7.97 0.30
N ASP A 100 -0.11 -8.17 0.85
CA ASP A 100 0.66 -9.40 0.62
C ASP A 100 0.26 -10.44 1.66
N HIS A 101 -0.44 -11.47 1.23
CA HIS A 101 -0.92 -12.55 2.11
C HIS A 101 0.16 -13.54 2.51
N VAL A 102 1.29 -13.62 1.78
CA VAL A 102 2.41 -14.48 2.18
C VAL A 102 3.07 -13.92 3.44
N SER A 103 3.31 -12.61 3.47
CA SER A 103 3.92 -11.95 4.63
C SER A 103 2.94 -11.30 5.59
N ASN A 104 1.64 -11.41 5.30
CA ASN A 104 0.56 -10.87 6.15
C ASN A 104 0.70 -9.35 6.41
N ILE A 105 1.02 -8.61 5.33
CA ILE A 105 1.31 -7.17 5.35
C ILE A 105 0.30 -6.40 4.48
N VAL A 106 -0.31 -5.35 5.04
CA VAL A 106 -0.99 -4.29 4.30
C VAL A 106 0.09 -3.38 3.68
N LEU A 107 0.17 -3.40 2.35
CA LEU A 107 1.14 -2.64 1.56
C LEU A 107 0.67 -1.22 1.24
N TYR A 108 -0.63 -1.03 1.05
CA TYR A 108 -1.21 0.26 0.66
C TYR A 108 -2.66 0.38 1.17
N VAL A 109 -3.05 1.60 1.53
CA VAL A 109 -4.44 2.00 1.82
C VAL A 109 -4.78 3.20 0.94
N GLY A 110 -5.95 3.20 0.32
CA GLY A 110 -6.43 4.40 -0.38
C GLY A 110 -7.95 4.52 -0.43
N GLU A 111 -8.43 5.73 -0.73
CA GLU A 111 -9.84 6.00 -1.08
C GLU A 111 -10.03 6.19 -2.58
N THR A 112 -11.24 5.91 -3.05
CA THR A 112 -11.72 6.45 -4.30
C THR A 112 -13.20 6.80 -4.22
N LYS A 113 -13.61 7.85 -4.94
CA LYS A 113 -15.01 8.15 -5.27
C LYS A 113 -15.54 7.49 -6.53
N LEU A 114 -14.68 6.77 -7.24
CA LEU A 114 -15.05 6.01 -8.43
C LEU A 114 -15.33 4.57 -8.00
N SER A 115 -15.93 3.75 -8.88
CA SER A 115 -15.90 2.31 -8.66
C SER A 115 -14.44 1.82 -8.60
N ALA A 116 -14.19 0.75 -7.84
CA ALA A 116 -12.88 0.12 -7.73
C ALA A 116 -12.24 -0.16 -9.11
N ARG A 117 -13.07 -0.61 -10.07
CA ARG A 117 -12.67 -0.85 -11.46
C ARG A 117 -12.21 0.44 -12.16
N ARG A 118 -13.01 1.51 -12.08
CA ARG A 118 -12.67 2.81 -12.68
C ARG A 118 -11.40 3.39 -12.05
N ARG A 119 -11.21 3.22 -10.74
CA ARG A 119 -9.98 3.64 -10.06
C ARG A 119 -8.75 2.89 -10.57
N TRP A 120 -8.85 1.57 -10.70
CA TRP A 120 -7.74 0.70 -11.12
C TRP A 120 -7.33 0.86 -12.59
N LEU A 121 -8.30 1.17 -13.46
CA LEU A 121 -8.03 1.49 -14.87
C LEU A 121 -7.32 2.83 -15.05
N GLY A 122 -7.39 3.71 -14.05
CA GLY A 122 -6.65 4.98 -14.04
C GLY A 122 -5.14 4.82 -13.78
N SER A 123 -4.41 5.92 -13.95
CA SER A 123 -3.01 5.99 -13.54
C SER A 123 -2.90 6.34 -12.06
N HIS A 124 -2.14 5.55 -11.30
CA HIS A 124 -1.86 5.80 -9.88
C HIS A 124 -0.58 5.14 -9.41
N ASP A 125 0.15 5.85 -8.53
CA ASP A 125 1.45 5.44 -7.97
C ASP A 125 1.39 4.06 -7.29
N CYS A 126 0.28 3.74 -6.60
CA CYS A 126 0.06 2.45 -5.93
C CYS A 126 0.35 1.24 -6.82
N LYS A 127 -0.16 1.26 -8.06
CA LYS A 127 0.04 0.16 -9.02
C LYS A 127 1.50 -0.03 -9.39
N ASN A 128 2.25 1.06 -9.54
CA ASN A 128 3.68 0.96 -9.84
C ASN A 128 4.44 0.34 -8.67
N TYR A 129 4.13 0.75 -7.42
CA TYR A 129 4.74 0.13 -6.24
C TYR A 129 4.44 -1.37 -6.12
N VAL A 130 3.19 -1.79 -6.34
CA VAL A 130 2.81 -3.22 -6.32
C VAL A 130 3.54 -4.00 -7.40
N LEU A 131 3.66 -3.46 -8.62
CA LEU A 131 4.37 -4.14 -9.71
C LEU A 131 5.87 -4.27 -9.40
N SER A 132 6.53 -3.21 -8.93
CA SER A 132 7.94 -3.26 -8.52
C SER A 132 8.18 -4.24 -7.37
N TYR A 133 7.26 -4.30 -6.41
CA TYR A 133 7.31 -5.25 -5.30
C TYR A 133 7.26 -6.69 -5.79
N ILE A 134 6.27 -7.04 -6.63
CA ILE A 134 6.14 -8.39 -7.21
C ILE A 134 7.34 -8.73 -8.08
N GLU A 135 7.87 -7.78 -8.86
CA GLU A 135 9.04 -7.99 -9.70
C GLU A 135 10.27 -8.37 -8.87
N LEU A 136 10.51 -7.70 -7.74
CA LEU A 136 11.64 -8.03 -6.86
C LEU A 136 11.49 -9.40 -6.21
N HIS A 137 10.28 -9.79 -5.80
CA HIS A 137 10.06 -11.14 -5.26
C HIS A 137 10.40 -12.20 -6.31
N ARG A 138 9.95 -12.00 -7.56
CA ARG A 138 10.30 -12.89 -8.67
C ARG A 138 11.80 -12.90 -8.97
N ARG A 139 12.48 -11.76 -8.86
CA ARG A 139 13.92 -11.64 -9.09
C ARG A 139 14.75 -12.44 -8.07
N TYR A 140 14.28 -12.48 -6.83
CA TYR A 140 14.94 -13.18 -5.72
C TYR A 140 14.32 -14.55 -5.40
N ASP A 141 13.43 -15.06 -6.25
CA ASP A 141 12.73 -16.35 -6.05
C ASP A 141 11.99 -16.44 -4.69
N LEU A 142 11.38 -15.35 -4.26
CA LEU A 142 10.60 -15.26 -3.04
C LEU A 142 9.11 -15.42 -3.33
N ASP A 143 8.39 -16.11 -2.43
CA ASP A 143 6.94 -16.20 -2.47
C ASP A 143 6.28 -14.83 -2.27
N VAL A 144 5.21 -14.58 -3.04
CA VAL A 144 4.42 -13.34 -2.97
C VAL A 144 2.99 -13.58 -3.40
N ALA A 145 2.03 -13.03 -2.64
CA ALA A 145 0.61 -13.08 -2.99
C ALA A 145 -0.05 -11.73 -2.71
N VAL A 146 0.11 -10.79 -3.65
CA VAL A 146 -0.54 -9.47 -3.55
C VAL A 146 -1.96 -9.50 -4.09
N ASN A 147 -2.92 -9.13 -3.25
CA ASN A 147 -4.33 -9.01 -3.58
C ASN A 147 -4.87 -7.62 -3.22
N ALA A 148 -5.98 -7.26 -3.88
CA ALA A 148 -6.75 -6.08 -3.55
C ALA A 148 -7.97 -6.46 -2.71
N SER A 149 -8.27 -5.70 -1.66
CA SER A 149 -9.49 -5.86 -0.88
C SER A 149 -10.24 -4.54 -0.80
N PHE A 150 -11.57 -4.58 -0.71
CA PHE A 150 -12.43 -3.39 -0.78
C PHE A 150 -13.42 -3.32 0.38
N TRP A 151 -13.57 -2.12 0.93
CA TRP A 151 -14.63 -1.77 1.87
C TRP A 151 -15.57 -0.76 1.23
N TYR A 152 -16.82 -1.18 1.00
CA TYR A 152 -17.84 -0.38 0.31
C TYR A 152 -18.76 0.41 1.25
N HIS A 153 -18.80 0.07 2.54
CA HIS A 153 -19.64 0.76 3.54
C HIS A 153 -19.00 2.08 4.01
N VAL A 154 -18.74 2.98 3.07
CA VAL A 154 -18.05 4.26 3.30
C VAL A 154 -19.02 5.42 3.59
N PRO A 155 -18.58 6.47 4.29
CA PRO A 155 -19.37 7.68 4.47
C PRO A 155 -19.61 8.40 3.13
N PRO A 156 -20.79 9.01 2.93
CA PRO A 156 -21.10 9.71 1.68
C PRO A 156 -20.31 11.03 1.53
N GLN A 157 -19.88 11.64 2.64
CA GLN A 157 -19.09 12.86 2.62
C GLN A 157 -17.61 12.55 2.36
N LYS A 158 -17.07 13.13 1.28
CA LYS A 158 -15.64 12.96 0.88
C LYS A 158 -14.67 13.21 2.02
N LYS A 159 -14.91 14.28 2.77
CA LYS A 159 -14.02 14.71 3.85
C LYS A 159 -13.91 13.65 4.95
N ILE A 160 -15.01 12.94 5.23
CA ILE A 160 -15.05 11.87 6.22
C ILE A 160 -14.36 10.62 5.66
N LEU A 161 -14.60 10.27 4.39
CA LEU A 161 -13.90 9.17 3.72
C LEU A 161 -12.38 9.37 3.71
N GLN A 162 -11.92 10.58 3.38
CA GLN A 162 -10.48 10.92 3.41
C GLN A 162 -9.91 10.93 4.84
N GLN A 163 -10.74 11.22 5.84
CA GLN A 163 -10.34 11.07 7.23
C GLN A 163 -10.17 9.60 7.60
N TRP A 164 -11.09 8.72 7.20
CA TRP A 164 -10.96 7.27 7.42
C TRP A 164 -9.74 6.69 6.72
N GLU A 165 -9.48 7.09 5.47
CA GLU A 165 -8.26 6.72 4.74
C GLU A 165 -7.02 7.09 5.56
N ARG A 166 -6.95 8.33 6.05
CA ARG A 166 -5.83 8.81 6.87
C ARG A 166 -5.70 8.04 8.18
N GLU A 167 -6.79 7.81 8.90
CA GLU A 167 -6.81 7.03 10.15
C GLU A 167 -6.27 5.61 9.91
N LEU A 168 -6.70 4.95 8.82
CA LEU A 168 -6.22 3.63 8.43
C LEU A 168 -4.75 3.63 8.00
N ILE A 169 -4.30 4.66 7.29
CA ILE A 169 -2.88 4.82 6.93
C ILE A 169 -2.03 4.91 8.21
N TYR A 170 -2.43 5.72 9.20
CA TYR A 170 -1.67 5.82 10.45
C TYR A 170 -1.76 4.55 11.30
N LYS A 171 -2.92 3.87 11.33
CA LYS A 171 -3.13 2.61 12.04
C LYS A 171 -2.25 1.49 11.50
N TRP A 172 -2.31 1.25 10.18
CA TRP A 172 -1.65 0.10 9.56
C TRP A 172 -0.21 0.39 9.10
N ARG A 173 0.16 1.67 9.03
CA ARG A 173 1.43 2.14 8.47
C ARG A 173 1.84 1.43 7.18
N PRO A 174 0.99 1.43 6.13
CA PRO A 174 1.31 0.79 4.88
C PRO A 174 2.52 1.45 4.19
N PRO A 175 3.55 0.69 3.78
CA PRO A 175 4.80 1.22 3.26
C PRO A 175 4.69 2.01 1.96
N PHE A 176 3.66 1.76 1.13
CA PHE A 176 3.50 2.43 -0.16
C PHE A 176 2.75 3.77 -0.05
N ASN A 177 2.20 4.09 1.13
CA ASN A 177 1.65 5.40 1.41
C ASN A 177 2.78 6.36 1.75
N LYS A 178 2.77 7.56 1.14
CA LYS A 178 3.86 8.54 1.24
C LYS A 178 4.08 9.03 2.66
N GLU A 179 2.98 9.07 3.42
CA GLU A 179 2.92 9.40 4.83
C GLU A 179 3.82 8.49 5.67
N MET A 180 4.05 7.24 5.25
CA MET A 180 4.80 6.25 6.03
C MET A 180 6.28 6.14 5.64
N TRP A 181 6.74 6.95 4.67
CA TRP A 181 8.13 6.90 4.22
C TRP A 181 9.14 7.35 5.28
N GLU A 182 8.73 8.13 6.28
CA GLU A 182 9.59 8.45 7.42
C GLU A 182 9.97 7.20 8.23
N PHE A 183 9.08 6.20 8.27
CA PHE A 183 9.32 4.95 8.99
C PHE A 183 10.05 3.93 8.12
N TYR A 184 9.65 3.80 6.85
CA TYR A 184 10.09 2.70 6.00
C TYR A 184 11.03 3.08 4.85
N GLY A 185 11.28 4.37 4.65
CA GLY A 185 11.89 4.90 3.43
C GLY A 185 10.91 4.92 2.26
N GLN A 186 11.27 5.56 1.15
CA GLN A 186 10.52 5.46 -0.11
C GLN A 186 10.85 4.12 -0.77
N PRO A 187 9.92 3.16 -0.85
CA PRO A 187 10.18 1.88 -1.49
C PRO A 187 10.13 2.07 -3.01
N PHE A 188 11.18 1.65 -3.71
CA PHE A 188 11.30 1.72 -5.18
C PHE A 188 11.29 3.18 -5.70
N ALA A 189 12.47 3.70 -6.02
CA ALA A 189 12.56 4.96 -6.76
C ALA A 189 11.76 4.84 -8.07
N LYS A 190 11.22 5.96 -8.56
CA LYS A 190 10.76 6.01 -9.94
C LYS A 190 11.98 5.69 -10.81
N LEU A 191 11.96 4.54 -11.48
CA LEU A 191 12.87 4.25 -12.59
C LEU A 191 12.76 5.37 -13.64
#